data_AF-A0A1G2MZ73-F1
#
_entry.id   AF-A0A1G2MZ73-F1
#
_cell.length_a   1.000
_cell.length_b   1.000
_cell.length_c   1.000
_cell.angle_alpha   90.00
_cell.angle_beta   90.00
_cell.angle_gamma   90.00
#
_symmetry.space_group_name_H-M   'P 1'
#
loop_
_entity.id
_entity.type
_entity.pdbx_description
1 polymer ?
#
loop_
_entity_poly.entity_id
_entity_poly.type
_entity_poly.pdbx_seq_one_letter_code
_entity_poly.pdbx_strand_id
1 'polypeptide(L)'
;MNNEISDLRGCLSQLKTLQGRRRYSESEEEATHSTMFVTKKEDEFLVDEIRILCSKAYRRLTGKTQVTCLPRNPHIRNRLTHTMEVVACSVNVSEMLGLNTNLVRAIALGHDLGHAPFGHPGEAYLAERTGKPYTHEIMGVVLVQHIERRCKGLNLTHEVLDGMMRHSGKNVSDSMTPEAWVVRYADKFAYIFADYNDFIRMQWKVDSELVSLMNDFGESQRQRVLKVILELARESAVEGKVSFVKCDVAQKFNRLRELMYHEYPKVTLQNPHRALDPIYDFVDRLKIGDPLLIISLMTDQDVNYLLQQYALNFDHIRSTAVGELIEVIKDKKIDCCDPDLDW
;
A
#
# COMPACT_ATOMS: atom_id res chain seq x y z
N MET A 1 18.15 12.97 -25.37
CA MET A 1 17.01 12.55 -24.53
C MET A 1 15.76 12.17 -25.33
N ASN A 2 15.17 13.03 -26.19
CA ASN A 2 13.92 12.67 -26.88
C ASN A 2 14.01 11.44 -27.83
N ASN A 3 15.14 11.22 -28.51
CA ASN A 3 15.33 10.05 -29.39
C ASN A 3 15.67 8.75 -28.63
N GLU A 4 16.12 8.81 -27.37
CA GLU A 4 16.41 7.59 -26.61
C GLU A 4 15.15 7.03 -25.94
N ILE A 5 14.19 7.91 -25.60
CA ILE A 5 12.93 7.49 -24.95
C ILE A 5 12.00 6.83 -25.97
N SER A 6 12.05 7.21 -27.26
CA SER A 6 11.25 6.57 -28.31
C SER A 6 11.57 5.09 -28.45
N ASP A 7 12.83 4.72 -28.29
CA ASP A 7 13.31 3.34 -28.51
C ASP A 7 12.94 2.43 -27.32
N LEU A 8 12.68 3.02 -26.16
CA LEU A 8 12.21 2.29 -24.97
C LEU A 8 10.70 2.04 -24.98
N ARG A 9 9.93 2.79 -25.78
CA ARG A 9 8.48 2.72 -25.77
C ARG A 9 7.98 1.35 -26.20
N GLY A 10 7.25 0.69 -25.31
CA GLY A 10 6.59 -0.58 -25.61
C GLY A 10 7.52 -1.79 -25.66
N CYS A 11 8.74 -1.68 -25.14
CA CYS A 11 9.75 -2.73 -25.19
C CYS A 11 9.31 -4.06 -24.51
N LEU A 12 8.32 -4.00 -23.61
CA LEU A 12 7.73 -5.16 -22.94
C LEU A 12 6.25 -5.36 -23.27
N SER A 13 5.73 -4.75 -24.34
CA SER A 13 4.31 -4.84 -24.70
C SER A 13 3.81 -6.26 -24.92
N GLN A 14 4.68 -7.18 -25.34
CA GLN A 14 4.40 -8.61 -25.47
C GLN A 14 4.15 -9.33 -24.14
N LEU A 15 4.59 -8.77 -23.01
CA LEU A 15 4.40 -9.33 -21.67
C LEU A 15 3.19 -8.74 -20.93
N LYS A 16 2.48 -7.81 -21.57
CA LYS A 16 1.34 -7.10 -20.99
C LYS A 16 0.26 -8.07 -20.52
N THR A 17 -0.21 -7.89 -19.29
CA THR A 17 -1.35 -8.65 -18.77
C THR A 17 -2.66 -8.13 -19.37
N LEU A 18 -3.44 -9.02 -20.01
CA LEU A 18 -4.63 -8.65 -20.80
C LEU A 18 -5.95 -9.09 -20.18
N GLN A 19 -5.94 -10.07 -19.28
CA GLN A 19 -7.13 -10.66 -18.69
C GLN A 19 -6.92 -10.81 -17.19
N GLY A 20 -7.96 -10.54 -16.43
CA GLY A 20 -8.03 -10.81 -15.01
C GLY A 20 -8.93 -12.01 -14.71
N ARG A 21 -8.70 -12.66 -13.58
CA ARG A 21 -9.57 -13.75 -13.09
C ARG A 21 -10.29 -13.30 -11.82
N ARG A 22 -11.61 -13.46 -11.76
CA ARG A 22 -12.40 -13.14 -10.54
C ARG A 22 -12.82 -14.41 -9.82
N ARG A 23 -12.97 -14.30 -8.50
CA ARG A 23 -13.46 -15.40 -7.66
C ARG A 23 -14.93 -15.72 -7.94
N TYR A 24 -15.74 -14.68 -8.15
CA TYR A 24 -17.17 -14.80 -8.44
C TYR A 24 -17.49 -14.19 -9.80
N SER A 25 -18.37 -14.86 -10.54
CA SER A 25 -18.85 -14.41 -11.84
C SER A 25 -19.78 -13.19 -11.74
N GLU A 26 -19.93 -12.42 -12.83
CA GLU A 26 -20.85 -11.27 -12.88
C GLU A 26 -22.29 -11.66 -12.54
N SER A 27 -22.77 -12.84 -12.96
CA SER A 27 -24.12 -13.33 -12.66
C SER A 27 -24.32 -13.64 -11.17
N GLU A 28 -23.27 -14.11 -10.48
CA GLU A 28 -23.29 -14.30 -9.02
C GLU A 28 -23.23 -12.95 -8.29
N GLU A 29 -22.61 -11.93 -8.90
CA GLU A 29 -22.52 -10.57 -8.36
C GLU A 29 -23.82 -9.77 -8.54
N GLU A 30 -24.48 -9.82 -9.71
CA GLU A 30 -25.75 -9.15 -10.00
C GLU A 30 -26.91 -9.68 -9.15
N ALA A 31 -26.93 -10.97 -8.85
CA ALA A 31 -27.90 -11.56 -7.92
C ALA A 31 -27.76 -10.99 -6.49
N THR A 32 -26.62 -10.36 -6.17
CA THR A 32 -26.33 -9.86 -4.83
C THR A 32 -26.30 -8.34 -4.67
N HIS A 33 -26.24 -7.49 -5.72
CA HIS A 33 -26.48 -6.04 -5.66
C HIS A 33 -26.56 -5.28 -7.01
N SER A 34 -27.22 -4.10 -6.96
CA SER A 34 -27.41 -3.10 -8.04
C SER A 34 -26.09 -2.57 -8.60
N THR A 35 -25.93 -2.76 -9.91
CA THR A 35 -24.77 -2.47 -10.78
C THR A 35 -24.24 -1.04 -10.67
N MET A 36 -22.96 -0.89 -10.31
CA MET A 36 -22.15 0.26 -10.75
C MET A 36 -21.99 0.16 -12.28
N PHE A 37 -22.00 1.32 -12.93
CA PHE A 37 -21.75 1.54 -14.35
C PHE A 37 -20.59 0.68 -14.87
N VAL A 38 -20.90 -0.49 -15.42
CA VAL A 38 -19.96 -1.30 -16.20
C VAL A 38 -20.58 -1.42 -17.57
N THR A 39 -20.10 -0.61 -18.51
CA THR A 39 -20.35 -0.93 -19.92
C THR A 39 -19.57 -2.22 -20.21
N LYS A 40 -20.21 -3.17 -20.90
CA LYS A 40 -19.78 -4.57 -21.08
C LYS A 40 -18.45 -4.78 -21.85
N LYS A 41 -17.60 -3.76 -21.91
CA LYS A 41 -16.43 -3.64 -22.80
C LYS A 41 -15.22 -2.95 -22.16
N GLU A 42 -15.26 -2.65 -20.86
CA GLU A 42 -14.14 -2.02 -20.15
C GLU A 42 -13.13 -3.06 -19.64
N ASP A 43 -11.86 -2.66 -19.55
CA ASP A 43 -10.77 -3.46 -18.98
C ASP A 43 -11.12 -3.83 -17.53
N GLU A 44 -11.05 -5.12 -17.18
CA GLU A 44 -11.42 -5.62 -15.84
C GLU A 44 -10.62 -4.94 -14.72
N PHE A 45 -9.40 -4.51 -15.02
CA PHE A 45 -8.55 -3.80 -14.07
C PHE A 45 -9.00 -2.36 -13.83
N LEU A 46 -9.68 -1.72 -14.80
CA LEU A 46 -10.31 -0.42 -14.59
C LEU A 46 -11.48 -0.54 -13.60
N VAL A 47 -12.25 -1.62 -13.71
CA VAL A 47 -13.32 -1.93 -12.74
C VAL A 47 -12.75 -2.13 -11.34
N ASP A 48 -11.60 -2.79 -11.21
CA ASP A 48 -10.90 -2.97 -9.93
C ASP A 48 -10.41 -1.65 -9.33
N GLU A 49 -9.79 -0.80 -10.15
CA GLU A 49 -9.41 0.56 -9.76
C GLU A 49 -10.60 1.33 -9.17
N ILE A 50 -11.74 1.33 -9.88
CA ILE A 50 -12.95 2.01 -9.43
C ILE A 50 -13.47 1.42 -8.12
N ARG A 51 -13.50 0.09 -7.99
CA ARG A 51 -13.93 -0.60 -6.76
C ARG A 51 -13.04 -0.23 -5.56
N ILE A 52 -11.72 -0.15 -5.76
CA ILE A 52 -10.77 0.26 -4.72
C ILE A 52 -10.99 1.73 -4.34
N LEU A 53 -11.09 2.64 -5.32
CA LEU A 53 -11.31 4.08 -5.07
C LEU A 53 -12.60 4.36 -4.28
N CYS A 54 -13.66 3.58 -4.53
CA CYS A 54 -14.93 3.71 -3.82
C CYS A 54 -14.96 2.98 -2.46
N SER A 55 -13.92 2.22 -2.10
CA SER A 55 -13.85 1.45 -0.86
C SER A 55 -13.69 2.33 0.39
N LYS A 56 -14.10 1.80 1.56
CA LYS A 56 -13.89 2.50 2.83
C LYS A 56 -12.42 2.46 3.26
N ALA A 57 -11.71 1.37 2.98
CA ALA A 57 -10.28 1.28 3.25
C ALA A 57 -9.44 2.32 2.53
N TYR A 58 -9.72 2.59 1.25
CA TYR A 58 -9.01 3.63 0.52
C TYR A 58 -9.20 5.01 1.18
N ARG A 59 -10.44 5.33 1.60
CA ARG A 59 -10.72 6.56 2.36
C ARG A 59 -9.95 6.63 3.69
N ARG A 60 -9.80 5.50 4.39
CA ARG A 60 -9.06 5.42 5.67
C ARG A 60 -7.57 5.75 5.52
N LEU A 61 -6.97 5.63 4.33
CA LEU A 61 -5.57 6.02 4.09
C LEU A 61 -5.30 7.51 4.40
N THR A 62 -6.33 8.37 4.36
CA THR A 62 -6.21 9.79 4.76
C THR A 62 -5.82 9.97 6.22
N GLY A 63 -6.28 9.05 7.09
CA GLY A 63 -6.06 9.07 8.54
C GLY A 63 -4.87 8.22 9.02
N LYS A 64 -4.15 7.56 8.10
CA LYS A 64 -2.96 6.75 8.41
C LYS A 64 -1.71 7.51 7.98
N THR A 65 -0.76 7.68 8.89
CA THR A 65 0.50 8.32 8.54
C THR A 65 1.40 7.37 7.76
N GLN A 66 2.36 7.94 7.02
CA GLN A 66 3.33 7.15 6.27
C GLN A 66 4.44 6.62 7.21
N VAL A 67 5.42 7.48 7.55
CA VAL A 67 6.54 7.12 8.43
C VAL A 67 6.40 7.73 9.82
N THR A 68 5.94 8.98 9.93
CA THR A 68 5.93 9.70 11.20
C THR A 68 4.55 9.72 11.81
N CYS A 69 4.44 9.43 13.10
CA CYS A 69 3.15 9.09 13.71
C CYS A 69 2.28 10.28 14.11
N LEU A 70 2.80 11.52 14.05
CA LEU A 70 2.08 12.75 14.36
C LEU A 70 2.65 13.97 13.61
N PRO A 71 2.54 14.04 12.28
CA PRO A 71 2.97 15.23 11.58
C PRO A 71 2.02 16.39 11.93
N ARG A 72 2.51 17.35 12.74
CA ARG A 72 1.84 18.66 12.90
C ARG A 72 1.83 19.48 11.61
N ASN A 73 2.63 19.05 10.62
CA ASN A 73 2.80 19.69 9.34
C ASN A 73 1.98 18.96 8.26
N PRO A 74 0.95 19.60 7.67
CA PRO A 74 0.10 18.98 6.65
C PRO A 74 0.84 18.68 5.33
N HIS A 75 2.07 19.16 5.16
CA HIS A 75 2.92 18.83 4.01
C HIS A 75 3.69 17.53 4.17
N ILE A 76 3.68 16.91 5.35
CA ILE A 76 4.24 15.56 5.54
C ILE A 76 3.20 14.56 5.01
N ARG A 77 3.69 13.54 4.31
CA ARG A 77 2.81 12.58 3.64
C ARG A 77 2.04 11.70 4.61
N ASN A 78 0.82 11.39 4.20
CA ASN A 78 0.05 10.28 4.73
C ASN A 78 0.07 9.14 3.70
N ARG A 79 -0.53 8.00 4.04
CA ARG A 79 -0.54 6.85 3.12
C ARG A 79 -1.30 7.13 1.83
N LEU A 80 -2.33 7.98 1.88
CA LEU A 80 -3.06 8.36 0.67
C LEU A 80 -2.16 9.13 -0.32
N THR A 81 -1.40 10.12 0.16
CA THR A 81 -0.52 10.89 -0.73
C THR A 81 0.65 10.05 -1.23
N HIS A 82 1.23 9.16 -0.41
CA HIS A 82 2.17 8.14 -0.86
C HIS A 82 1.57 7.26 -1.96
N THR A 83 0.38 6.69 -1.72
CA THR A 83 -0.33 5.83 -2.68
C THR A 83 -0.48 6.51 -4.04
N MET A 84 -0.85 7.79 -4.07
CA MET A 84 -0.97 8.54 -5.31
C MET A 84 0.37 8.79 -6.02
N GLU A 85 1.47 8.95 -5.28
CA GLU A 85 2.82 9.03 -5.86
C GLU A 85 3.25 7.69 -6.47
N VAL A 86 2.94 6.56 -5.82
CA VAL A 86 3.17 5.21 -6.35
C VAL A 86 2.36 4.99 -7.63
N VAL A 87 1.09 5.39 -7.66
CA VAL A 87 0.24 5.32 -8.86
C VAL A 87 0.87 6.10 -10.01
N ALA A 88 1.24 7.36 -9.77
CA ALA A 88 1.83 8.21 -10.81
C ALA A 88 3.16 7.64 -11.36
N CYS A 89 4.02 7.13 -10.47
CA CYS A 89 5.28 6.50 -10.84
C CYS A 89 5.03 5.20 -11.65
N SER A 90 4.14 4.33 -11.17
CA SER A 90 3.84 3.03 -11.79
C SER A 90 3.23 3.18 -13.17
N VAL A 91 2.30 4.13 -13.34
CA VAL A 91 1.67 4.43 -14.63
C VAL A 91 2.71 4.92 -15.63
N ASN A 92 3.57 5.86 -15.23
CA ASN A 92 4.59 6.40 -16.12
C ASN A 92 5.56 5.30 -16.60
N VAL A 93 6.06 4.48 -15.68
CA VAL A 93 6.89 3.32 -16.03
C VAL A 93 6.15 2.35 -16.96
N SER A 94 4.89 2.06 -16.68
CA SER A 94 4.10 1.12 -17.49
C SER A 94 3.80 1.63 -18.88
N GLU A 95 3.55 2.93 -19.04
CA GLU A 95 3.39 3.58 -20.35
C GLU A 95 4.69 3.51 -21.15
N MET A 96 5.83 3.73 -20.51
CA MET A 96 7.15 3.55 -21.15
C MET A 96 7.35 2.11 -21.59
N LEU A 97 7.08 1.13 -20.74
CA LEU A 97 7.33 -0.29 -21.02
C LEU A 97 6.27 -0.93 -21.94
N GLY A 98 5.11 -0.30 -22.12
CA GLY A 98 3.96 -0.84 -22.87
C GLY A 98 3.11 -1.85 -22.09
N LEU A 99 3.13 -1.79 -20.76
CA LEU A 99 2.39 -2.69 -19.87
C LEU A 99 0.96 -2.20 -19.60
N ASN A 100 0.17 -2.95 -18.83
CA ASN A 100 -1.20 -2.59 -18.51
C ASN A 100 -1.27 -1.50 -17.42
N THR A 101 -1.60 -0.28 -17.84
CA THR A 101 -1.71 0.89 -16.96
C THR A 101 -2.88 0.79 -15.97
N ASN A 102 -3.96 0.10 -16.32
CA ASN A 102 -5.11 -0.09 -15.42
C ASN A 102 -4.75 -1.10 -14.31
N LEU A 103 -4.05 -2.19 -14.67
CA LEU A 103 -3.56 -3.17 -13.68
C LEU A 103 -2.60 -2.54 -12.67
N VAL A 104 -1.60 -1.77 -13.14
CA VAL A 104 -0.69 -1.09 -12.18
C VAL A 104 -1.40 -0.04 -11.33
N ARG A 105 -2.42 0.66 -11.85
CA ARG A 105 -3.23 1.59 -11.04
C ARG A 105 -3.96 0.83 -9.95
N ALA A 106 -4.68 -0.23 -10.30
CA ALA A 106 -5.44 -1.01 -9.34
C ALA A 106 -4.54 -1.62 -8.25
N ILE A 107 -3.41 -2.23 -8.62
CA ILE A 107 -2.42 -2.75 -7.65
C ILE A 107 -1.88 -1.61 -6.77
N ALA A 108 -1.42 -0.51 -7.37
CA ALA A 108 -0.85 0.62 -6.64
C ALA A 108 -1.88 1.33 -5.75
N LEU A 109 -3.17 1.37 -6.09
CA LEU A 109 -4.21 1.92 -5.20
C LEU A 109 -4.51 0.99 -4.02
N GLY A 110 -4.35 -0.32 -4.22
CA GLY A 110 -4.63 -1.35 -3.23
C GLY A 110 -3.49 -1.68 -2.27
N HIS A 111 -2.23 -1.45 -2.66
CA HIS A 111 -1.06 -2.02 -1.96
C HIS A 111 -0.99 -1.69 -0.47
N ASP A 112 -1.40 -0.48 -0.08
CA ASP A 112 -1.24 0.05 1.27
C ASP A 112 -2.50 -0.03 2.15
N LEU A 113 -3.60 -0.62 1.64
CA LEU A 113 -4.90 -0.66 2.34
C LEU A 113 -4.85 -1.37 3.70
N GLY A 114 -3.97 -2.37 3.83
CA GLY A 114 -3.89 -3.26 4.98
C GLY A 114 -3.02 -2.80 6.14
N HIS A 115 -2.36 -1.64 6.03
CA HIS A 115 -1.44 -1.20 7.08
C HIS A 115 -2.13 -1.01 8.42
N ALA A 116 -1.53 -1.52 9.50
CA ALA A 116 -2.03 -1.26 10.84
C ALA A 116 -1.91 0.23 11.21
N PRO A 117 -2.61 0.73 12.25
CA PRO A 117 -2.30 2.03 12.83
C PRO A 117 -0.80 2.17 13.12
N PHE A 118 -0.22 3.29 12.75
CA PHE A 118 1.21 3.61 12.85
C PHE A 118 2.15 2.79 11.96
N GLY A 119 1.63 2.04 10.98
CA GLY A 119 2.45 1.28 10.02
C GLY A 119 3.16 0.08 10.64
N HIS A 120 4.43 -0.15 10.29
CA HIS A 120 5.18 -1.34 10.73
C HIS A 120 5.25 -1.52 12.25
N PRO A 121 5.38 -0.47 13.10
CA PRO A 121 5.20 -0.62 14.54
C PRO A 121 3.86 -1.25 14.96
N GLY A 122 2.76 -0.88 14.31
CA GLY A 122 1.45 -1.47 14.58
C GLY A 122 1.32 -2.90 14.07
N GLU A 123 1.94 -3.21 12.93
CA GLU A 123 2.02 -4.59 12.43
C GLU A 123 2.81 -5.49 13.36
N ALA A 124 3.94 -5.00 13.90
CA ALA A 124 4.73 -5.74 14.88
C ALA A 124 3.93 -6.02 16.15
N TYR A 125 3.15 -5.05 16.63
CA TYR A 125 2.23 -5.23 17.75
C TYR A 125 1.17 -6.31 17.45
N LEU A 126 0.53 -6.26 16.28
CA LEU A 126 -0.48 -7.24 15.90
C LEU A 126 0.13 -8.64 15.68
N ALA A 127 1.33 -8.74 15.12
CA ALA A 127 2.05 -10.00 14.95
C ALA A 127 2.35 -10.65 16.32
N GLU A 128 2.81 -9.86 17.29
CA GLU A 128 3.04 -10.33 18.66
C GLU A 128 1.75 -10.85 19.30
N ARG A 129 0.65 -10.09 19.20
CA ARG A 129 -0.63 -10.44 19.84
C ARG A 129 -1.34 -11.62 19.19
N THR A 130 -1.19 -11.79 17.87
CA THR A 130 -1.76 -12.93 17.14
C THR A 130 -0.90 -14.20 17.26
N GLY A 131 0.39 -14.07 17.59
CA GLY A 131 1.35 -15.16 17.53
C GLY A 131 1.63 -15.66 16.11
N LYS A 132 1.23 -14.89 15.08
CA LYS A 132 1.37 -15.19 13.66
C LYS A 132 2.10 -14.06 12.94
N PRO A 133 2.74 -14.32 11.79
CA PRO A 133 3.20 -13.24 10.93
C PRO A 133 2.02 -12.37 10.49
N TYR A 134 2.02 -11.10 10.89
CA TYR A 134 1.04 -10.11 10.49
C TYR A 134 1.72 -9.07 9.59
N THR A 135 1.19 -8.86 8.40
CA THR A 135 1.76 -7.94 7.41
C THR A 135 0.65 -7.20 6.67
N HIS A 136 0.91 -5.95 6.27
CA HIS A 136 -0.10 -5.15 5.57
C HIS A 136 -0.44 -5.71 4.20
N GLU A 137 0.49 -6.39 3.53
CA GLU A 137 0.24 -6.93 2.19
C GLU A 137 -0.84 -8.01 2.25
N ILE A 138 -0.79 -8.88 3.27
CA ILE A 138 -1.80 -9.91 3.51
C ILE A 138 -3.11 -9.28 3.99
N MET A 139 -3.05 -8.42 5.01
CA MET A 139 -4.27 -7.79 5.55
C MET A 139 -5.00 -6.97 4.49
N GLY A 140 -4.26 -6.33 3.57
CA GLY A 140 -4.82 -5.56 2.45
C GLY A 140 -5.70 -6.43 1.56
N VAL A 141 -5.23 -7.65 1.23
CA VAL A 141 -6.00 -8.65 0.50
C VAL A 141 -7.20 -9.15 1.30
N VAL A 142 -7.01 -9.52 2.57
CA VAL A 142 -8.10 -9.96 3.47
C VAL A 142 -9.21 -8.92 3.52
N LEU A 143 -8.84 -7.65 3.65
CA LEU A 143 -9.76 -6.54 3.76
C LEU A 143 -10.63 -6.43 2.51
N VAL A 144 -10.01 -6.43 1.32
CA VAL A 144 -10.76 -6.27 0.06
C VAL A 144 -11.54 -7.52 -0.31
N GLN A 145 -11.14 -8.71 0.17
CA GLN A 145 -11.87 -9.95 -0.07
C GLN A 145 -13.02 -10.17 0.92
N HIS A 146 -12.87 -9.80 2.19
CA HIS A 146 -13.76 -10.28 3.26
C HIS A 146 -14.40 -9.19 4.13
N ILE A 147 -13.98 -7.94 4.03
CA ILE A 147 -14.45 -6.86 4.94
C ILE A 147 -15.25 -5.80 4.18
N GLU A 148 -14.75 -5.36 3.03
CA GLU A 148 -15.43 -4.36 2.23
C GLU A 148 -16.82 -4.82 1.77
N ARG A 149 -17.67 -3.86 1.39
CA ARG A 149 -19.07 -4.09 0.99
C ARG A 149 -19.88 -4.91 2.02
N ARG A 150 -19.67 -4.62 3.32
CA ARG A 150 -20.32 -5.30 4.45
C ARG A 150 -20.03 -6.81 4.48
N CYS A 151 -18.74 -7.15 4.45
CA CYS A 151 -18.25 -8.53 4.41
C CYS A 151 -18.64 -9.33 3.16
N LYS A 152 -18.85 -8.66 2.02
CA LYS A 152 -19.05 -9.29 0.72
C LYS A 152 -17.80 -9.27 -0.17
N GLY A 153 -16.83 -8.42 0.16
CA GLY A 153 -15.64 -8.22 -0.65
C GLY A 153 -15.89 -7.34 -1.88
N LEU A 154 -14.80 -6.86 -2.45
CA LEU A 154 -14.76 -6.10 -3.70
C LEU A 154 -14.72 -7.00 -4.94
N ASN A 155 -14.54 -8.33 -4.78
CA ASN A 155 -14.42 -9.30 -5.88
C ASN A 155 -13.39 -8.84 -6.93
N LEU A 156 -12.23 -8.34 -6.51
CA LEU A 156 -11.17 -7.89 -7.42
C LEU A 156 -10.59 -9.05 -8.24
N THR A 157 -9.91 -8.75 -9.33
CA THR A 157 -9.17 -9.76 -10.10
C THR A 157 -7.99 -10.32 -9.29
N HIS A 158 -7.68 -11.59 -9.51
CA HIS A 158 -6.58 -12.29 -8.87
C HIS A 158 -5.24 -11.58 -9.10
N GLU A 159 -5.04 -11.01 -10.29
CA GLU A 159 -3.82 -10.33 -10.71
C GLU A 159 -3.60 -9.05 -9.91
N VAL A 160 -4.69 -8.34 -9.56
CA VAL A 160 -4.64 -7.20 -8.64
C VAL A 160 -4.33 -7.67 -7.22
N LEU A 161 -5.01 -8.71 -6.73
CA LEU A 161 -4.81 -9.23 -5.37
C LEU A 161 -3.40 -9.81 -5.16
N ASP A 162 -2.87 -10.58 -6.11
CA ASP A 162 -1.51 -11.12 -6.08
C ASP A 162 -0.48 -9.99 -6.15
N GLY A 163 -0.69 -8.99 -7.02
CA GLY A 163 0.14 -7.80 -7.07
C GLY A 163 0.16 -7.03 -5.73
N MET A 164 -1.00 -6.86 -5.10
CA MET A 164 -1.13 -6.25 -3.78
C MET A 164 -0.40 -7.08 -2.71
N MET A 165 -0.51 -8.40 -2.72
CA MET A 165 0.15 -9.25 -1.72
C MET A 165 1.69 -9.27 -1.86
N ARG A 166 2.20 -9.08 -3.09
CA ARG A 166 3.62 -9.30 -3.41
C ARG A 166 4.42 -8.02 -3.69
N HIS A 167 3.81 -6.84 -3.57
CA HIS A 167 4.49 -5.56 -3.83
C HIS A 167 5.65 -5.27 -2.86
N SER A 168 5.62 -5.84 -1.66
CA SER A 168 6.59 -5.58 -0.59
C SER A 168 7.15 -6.89 0.01
N GLY A 169 8.08 -6.77 0.95
CA GLY A 169 8.64 -7.90 1.69
C GLY A 169 9.39 -8.93 0.84
N LYS A 170 9.41 -10.17 1.30
CA LYS A 170 10.08 -11.31 0.62
C LYS A 170 9.13 -12.15 -0.23
N ASN A 171 7.86 -11.74 -0.36
CA ASN A 171 6.80 -12.50 -1.03
C ASN A 171 6.90 -12.45 -2.57
N VAL A 172 8.11 -12.42 -3.11
CA VAL A 172 8.37 -12.41 -4.55
C VAL A 172 8.09 -13.80 -5.12
N SER A 173 7.50 -13.85 -6.31
CA SER A 173 7.34 -15.07 -7.10
C SER A 173 7.72 -14.81 -8.54
N ASP A 174 8.29 -15.82 -9.20
CA ASP A 174 8.55 -15.78 -10.65
C ASP A 174 7.25 -15.73 -11.47
N SER A 175 6.10 -16.06 -10.85
CA SER A 175 4.77 -15.98 -11.45
C SER A 175 4.14 -14.57 -11.42
N MET A 176 4.80 -13.59 -10.78
CA MET A 176 4.27 -12.23 -10.69
C MET A 176 4.17 -11.60 -12.08
N THR A 177 3.10 -10.84 -12.30
CA THR A 177 2.94 -10.05 -13.53
C THR A 177 4.04 -8.98 -13.63
N PRO A 178 4.45 -8.58 -14.84
CA PRO A 178 5.34 -7.43 -15.03
C PRO A 178 4.79 -6.17 -14.36
N GLU A 179 3.47 -5.98 -14.39
CA GLU A 179 2.79 -4.88 -13.72
C GLU A 179 2.99 -4.88 -12.19
N ALA A 180 2.90 -6.04 -11.53
CA ALA A 180 3.20 -6.15 -10.11
C ALA A 180 4.67 -5.83 -9.79
N TRP A 181 5.61 -6.22 -10.67
CA TRP A 181 7.02 -5.82 -10.56
C TRP A 181 7.22 -4.31 -10.69
N VAL A 182 6.50 -3.66 -11.59
CA VAL A 182 6.55 -2.19 -11.72
C VAL A 182 6.10 -1.52 -10.42
N VAL A 183 4.95 -1.92 -9.86
CA VAL A 183 4.46 -1.33 -8.60
C VAL A 183 5.45 -1.56 -7.46
N ARG A 184 6.05 -2.75 -7.39
CA ARG A 184 7.07 -3.08 -6.39
C ARG A 184 8.28 -2.13 -6.44
N TYR A 185 8.77 -1.76 -7.63
CA TYR A 185 9.85 -0.78 -7.75
C TYR A 185 9.37 0.65 -7.50
N ALA A 186 8.21 1.01 -8.07
CA ALA A 186 7.63 2.35 -7.95
C ALA A 186 7.35 2.75 -6.50
N ASP A 187 6.86 1.81 -5.68
CA ASP A 187 6.68 1.99 -4.24
C ASP A 187 7.99 2.42 -3.57
N LYS A 188 9.08 1.68 -3.82
CA LYS A 188 10.41 1.98 -3.27
C LYS A 188 10.94 3.32 -3.73
N PHE A 189 10.76 3.66 -5.00
CA PHE A 189 11.17 4.95 -5.54
C PHE A 189 10.40 6.11 -4.89
N ALA A 190 9.09 5.94 -4.69
CA ALA A 190 8.25 6.94 -4.08
C ALA A 190 8.68 7.19 -2.63
N TYR A 191 8.66 6.15 -1.78
CA TYR A 191 8.87 6.37 -0.35
C TYR A 191 10.31 6.81 -0.04
N ILE A 192 11.35 6.24 -0.67
CA ILE A 192 12.75 6.60 -0.35
C ILE A 192 13.03 8.09 -0.58
N PHE A 193 12.59 8.63 -1.71
CA PHE A 193 12.82 10.04 -2.01
C PHE A 193 11.87 10.96 -1.25
N ALA A 194 10.63 10.54 -1.04
CA ALA A 194 9.63 11.30 -0.31
C ALA A 194 9.96 11.42 1.18
N ASP A 195 10.30 10.30 1.82
CA ASP A 195 10.60 10.21 3.26
C ASP A 195 11.83 11.04 3.60
N TYR A 196 12.87 11.01 2.77
CA TYR A 196 14.02 11.89 2.93
C TYR A 196 13.61 13.37 2.94
N ASN A 197 12.73 13.79 2.03
CA ASN A 197 12.26 15.18 2.02
C ASN A 197 11.47 15.52 3.28
N ASP A 198 10.69 14.57 3.79
CA ASP A 198 9.94 14.74 5.02
C ASP A 198 10.88 14.78 6.24
N PHE A 199 11.96 14.01 6.26
CA PHE A 199 13.01 14.10 7.29
C PHE A 199 13.63 15.49 7.32
N ILE A 200 14.06 16.01 6.16
CA ILE A 200 14.60 17.38 6.06
C ILE A 200 13.57 18.42 6.49
N ARG A 201 12.30 18.27 6.09
CA ARG A 201 11.20 19.18 6.46
C ARG A 201 10.93 19.18 7.97
N MET A 202 11.12 18.06 8.64
CA MET A 202 11.03 17.95 10.10
C MET A 202 12.30 18.43 10.82
N GLN A 203 13.30 18.92 10.08
CA GLN A 203 14.62 19.27 10.62
C GLN A 203 15.33 18.07 11.28
N TRP A 204 15.00 16.85 10.84
CA TRP A 204 15.69 15.64 11.25
C TRP A 204 17.08 15.61 10.64
N LYS A 205 18.11 15.41 11.49
CA LYS A 205 19.48 15.33 11.03
C LYS A 205 19.73 13.94 10.45
N VAL A 206 20.05 13.91 9.17
CA VAL A 206 20.43 12.70 8.44
C VAL A 206 21.94 12.61 8.27
N ASP A 207 22.45 11.39 8.09
CA ASP A 207 23.87 11.14 7.85
C ASP A 207 24.38 11.83 6.57
N SER A 208 25.63 12.31 6.58
CA SER A 208 26.21 13.01 5.43
C SER A 208 26.40 12.12 4.20
N GLU A 209 26.65 10.82 4.38
CA GLU A 209 26.67 9.83 3.30
C GLU A 209 25.31 9.79 2.61
N LEU A 210 24.22 9.74 3.39
CA LEU A 210 22.86 9.74 2.85
C LEU A 210 22.58 11.01 2.04
N VAL A 211 22.97 12.19 2.54
CA VAL A 211 22.81 13.46 1.82
C VAL A 211 23.60 13.45 0.51
N SER A 212 24.86 13.03 0.56
CA SER A 212 25.72 12.96 -0.63
C SER A 212 25.13 12.03 -1.69
N LEU A 213 24.75 10.82 -1.29
CA LEU A 213 24.18 9.83 -2.20
C LEU A 213 22.85 10.30 -2.77
N MET A 214 22.04 10.98 -1.97
CA MET A 214 20.77 11.54 -2.42
C MET A 214 20.96 12.62 -3.51
N ASN A 215 22.00 13.45 -3.38
CA ASN A 215 22.35 14.47 -4.39
C ASN A 215 22.81 13.83 -5.72
N ASP A 216 23.40 12.64 -5.69
CA ASP A 216 23.76 11.92 -6.92
C ASP A 216 22.53 11.55 -7.77
N PHE A 217 21.35 11.43 -7.16
CA PHE A 217 20.10 11.19 -7.89
C PHE A 217 19.47 12.47 -8.45
N GLY A 218 19.80 13.63 -7.90
CA GLY A 218 19.30 14.95 -8.31
C GLY A 218 18.89 15.83 -7.14
N GLU A 219 18.77 17.13 -7.41
CA GLU A 219 18.50 18.17 -6.40
C GLU A 219 17.02 18.25 -5.98
N SER A 220 16.12 17.64 -6.75
CA SER A 220 14.68 17.65 -6.48
C SER A 220 14.07 16.25 -6.52
N GLN A 221 12.93 16.05 -5.85
CA GLN A 221 12.19 14.78 -5.92
C GLN A 221 11.86 14.39 -7.37
N ARG A 222 11.49 15.37 -8.22
CA ARG A 222 11.16 15.12 -9.64
C ARG A 222 12.35 14.57 -10.42
N GLN A 223 13.53 15.15 -10.23
CA GLN A 223 14.75 14.67 -10.90
C GLN A 223 15.14 13.27 -10.43
N ARG A 224 15.07 13.02 -9.11
CA ARG A 224 15.39 11.71 -8.53
C ARG A 224 14.47 10.60 -9.03
N VAL A 225 13.16 10.85 -9.03
CA VAL A 225 12.16 9.92 -9.58
C VAL A 225 12.38 9.72 -11.08
N LEU A 226 12.56 10.80 -11.86
CA LEU A 226 12.80 10.71 -13.31
C LEU A 226 14.04 9.84 -13.61
N LYS A 227 15.12 10.01 -12.84
CA LYS A 227 16.35 9.23 -13.04
C LYS A 227 16.11 7.74 -12.85
N VAL A 228 15.48 7.32 -11.75
CA VAL A 228 15.25 5.88 -11.49
C VAL A 228 14.26 5.25 -12.45
N ILE A 229 13.20 5.96 -12.88
CA ILE A 229 12.24 5.40 -13.85
C ILE A 229 12.87 5.22 -15.25
N LEU A 230 13.73 6.15 -15.68
CA LEU A 230 14.43 6.03 -16.96
C LEU A 230 15.42 4.86 -16.95
N GLU A 231 16.18 4.70 -15.86
CA GLU A 231 17.13 3.60 -15.72
C GLU A 231 16.44 2.25 -15.56
N LEU A 232 15.31 2.18 -14.85
CA LEU A 232 14.47 0.99 -14.83
C LEU A 232 13.99 0.63 -16.23
N ALA A 233 13.50 1.60 -17.00
CA ALA A 233 13.02 1.34 -18.36
C ALA A 233 14.13 0.86 -19.30
N ARG A 234 15.32 1.49 -19.23
CA ARG A 234 16.50 1.09 -20.00
C ARG A 234 16.96 -0.32 -19.66
N GLU A 235 17.13 -0.61 -18.37
CA GLU A 235 17.54 -1.95 -17.93
C GLU A 235 16.49 -2.99 -18.33
N SER A 236 15.21 -2.68 -18.15
CA SER A 236 14.11 -3.59 -18.52
C SER A 236 14.07 -3.90 -20.01
N ALA A 237 14.35 -2.91 -20.87
CA ALA A 237 14.43 -3.10 -22.32
C ALA A 237 15.57 -4.05 -22.71
N VAL A 238 16.73 -3.97 -22.04
CA VAL A 238 17.87 -4.85 -22.28
C VAL A 238 17.62 -6.27 -21.77
N GLU A 239 17.00 -6.39 -20.59
CA GLU A 239 16.77 -7.67 -19.92
C GLU A 239 15.55 -8.43 -20.46
N GLY A 240 14.69 -7.77 -21.23
CA GLY A 240 13.45 -8.36 -21.74
C GLY A 240 12.42 -8.68 -20.64
N LYS A 241 12.57 -8.09 -19.45
CA LYS A 241 11.67 -8.19 -18.30
C LYS A 241 11.81 -6.96 -17.41
N VAL A 242 10.84 -6.69 -16.55
CA VAL A 242 10.94 -5.58 -15.59
C VAL A 242 12.13 -5.81 -14.64
N SER A 243 13.12 -4.93 -14.69
CA SER A 243 14.37 -5.08 -13.95
C SER A 243 14.95 -3.72 -13.54
N PHE A 244 15.43 -3.65 -12.29
CA PHE A 244 16.19 -2.52 -11.76
C PHE A 244 17.14 -3.01 -10.65
N VAL A 245 18.15 -3.78 -11.05
CA VAL A 245 19.14 -4.39 -10.14
C VAL A 245 20.57 -4.36 -10.69
N LYS A 246 20.77 -4.28 -12.01
CA LYS A 246 22.09 -4.42 -12.63
C LYS A 246 22.81 -3.09 -12.82
N CYS A 247 22.09 -2.03 -13.17
CA CYS A 247 22.68 -0.74 -13.47
C CYS A 247 23.30 -0.07 -12.23
N ASP A 248 24.28 0.81 -12.44
CA ASP A 248 24.95 1.58 -11.37
C ASP A 248 23.94 2.36 -10.51
N VAL A 249 22.89 2.90 -11.15
CA VAL A 249 21.83 3.64 -10.46
C VAL A 249 21.02 2.72 -9.54
N ALA A 250 20.77 1.47 -9.93
CA ALA A 250 20.10 0.49 -9.08
C ALA A 250 20.95 0.09 -7.87
N GLN A 251 22.27 -0.08 -8.05
CA GLN A 251 23.20 -0.39 -6.96
C GLN A 251 23.27 0.76 -5.94
N LYS A 252 23.43 2.00 -6.43
CA LYS A 252 23.36 3.21 -5.60
C LYS A 252 22.03 3.35 -4.89
N PHE A 253 20.92 3.02 -5.57
CA PHE A 253 19.59 3.12 -4.98
C PHE A 253 19.40 2.10 -3.86
N ASN A 254 19.94 0.89 -4.01
CA ASN A 254 19.94 -0.10 -2.93
C ASN A 254 20.75 0.38 -1.72
N ARG A 255 21.92 1.01 -1.93
CA ARG A 255 22.69 1.62 -0.83
C ARG A 255 21.92 2.74 -0.14
N LEU A 256 21.26 3.60 -0.92
CA LEU A 256 20.39 4.67 -0.40
C LEU A 256 19.27 4.09 0.47
N ARG A 257 18.67 2.99 0.01
CA ARG A 257 17.62 2.28 0.74
C ARG A 257 18.13 1.72 2.06
N GLU A 258 19.32 1.11 2.10
CA GLU A 258 19.94 0.62 3.34
C GLU A 258 20.13 1.75 4.36
N LEU A 259 20.67 2.90 3.93
CA LEU A 259 20.86 4.06 4.79
C LEU A 259 19.52 4.58 5.35
N MET A 260 18.48 4.66 4.51
CA MET A 260 17.13 5.04 4.96
C MET A 260 16.55 4.04 5.98
N TYR A 261 16.78 2.74 5.81
CA TYR A 261 16.34 1.73 6.79
C TYR A 261 17.00 1.87 8.16
N HIS A 262 18.20 2.46 8.24
CA HIS A 262 18.80 2.82 9.52
C HIS A 262 18.17 4.06 10.17
N GLU A 263 17.50 4.92 9.39
CA GLU A 263 16.81 6.11 9.89
C GLU A 263 15.38 5.83 10.36
N TYR A 264 14.63 4.97 9.67
CA TYR A 264 13.21 4.72 10.00
C TYR A 264 12.95 4.41 11.48
N PRO A 265 13.68 3.49 12.13
CA PRO A 265 13.43 3.15 13.52
C PRO A 265 13.67 4.33 14.49
N LYS A 266 14.25 5.45 14.06
CA LYS A 266 14.50 6.62 14.90
C LYS A 266 13.36 7.65 14.85
N VAL A 267 12.53 7.59 13.81
CA VAL A 267 11.47 8.58 13.52
C VAL A 267 10.05 7.99 13.57
N THR A 268 9.93 6.67 13.58
CA THR A 268 8.66 5.94 13.76
C THR A 268 8.25 5.86 15.23
N LEU A 269 7.03 5.38 15.49
CA LEU A 269 6.57 5.09 16.86
C LEU A 269 7.49 4.05 17.53
N GLN A 270 8.13 4.45 18.62
CA GLN A 270 9.09 3.59 19.34
C GLN A 270 8.42 2.50 20.17
N ASN A 271 7.24 2.78 20.71
CA ASN A 271 6.53 1.86 21.60
C ASN A 271 5.04 1.82 21.24
N PRO A 272 4.62 0.89 20.36
CA PRO A 272 3.22 0.76 19.96
C PRO A 272 2.32 0.30 21.12
N HIS A 273 2.81 -0.47 22.09
CA HIS A 273 2.04 -0.92 23.26
C HIS A 273 1.45 0.24 24.05
N ARG A 274 2.22 1.32 24.23
CA ARG A 274 1.74 2.52 24.93
C ARG A 274 0.47 3.11 24.29
N ALA A 275 0.33 2.99 22.97
CA ALA A 275 -0.81 3.50 22.23
C ALA A 275 -1.92 2.45 22.08
N LEU A 276 -1.57 1.19 21.86
CA LEU A 276 -2.51 0.15 21.44
C LEU A 276 -3.05 -0.71 22.60
N ASP A 277 -2.29 -0.94 23.68
CA ASP A 277 -2.78 -1.75 24.82
C ASP A 277 -4.02 -1.15 25.50
N PRO A 278 -4.08 0.17 25.79
CA PRO A 278 -5.29 0.74 26.41
C PRO A 278 -6.54 0.55 25.54
N ILE A 279 -6.38 0.60 24.22
CA ILE A 279 -7.47 0.42 23.25
C ILE A 279 -7.84 -1.05 23.16
N TYR A 280 -6.85 -1.95 23.09
CA TYR A 280 -7.08 -3.38 23.11
C TYR A 280 -7.89 -3.80 24.33
N ASP A 281 -7.43 -3.41 25.53
CA ASP A 281 -8.09 -3.78 26.78
C ASP A 281 -9.51 -3.19 26.86
N PHE A 282 -9.72 -2.02 26.26
CA PHE A 282 -11.04 -1.42 26.15
C PHE A 282 -11.96 -2.20 25.20
N VAL A 283 -11.50 -2.51 23.98
CA VAL A 283 -12.29 -3.26 22.99
C VAL A 283 -12.58 -4.68 23.48
N ASP A 284 -11.61 -5.35 24.11
CA ASP A 284 -11.80 -6.70 24.66
C ASP A 284 -12.86 -6.72 25.77
N ARG A 285 -12.90 -5.69 26.64
CA ARG A 285 -13.95 -5.58 27.68
C ARG A 285 -15.35 -5.36 27.11
N LEU A 286 -15.46 -4.68 25.98
CA LEU A 286 -16.75 -4.42 25.34
C LEU A 286 -17.34 -5.67 24.66
N LYS A 287 -16.51 -6.66 24.30
CA LYS A 287 -16.93 -7.90 23.62
C LYS A 287 -17.73 -7.63 22.33
N ILE A 288 -17.26 -6.66 21.55
CA ILE A 288 -17.90 -6.16 20.31
C ILE A 288 -17.29 -6.77 19.03
N GLY A 289 -16.62 -7.91 19.15
CA GLY A 289 -15.87 -8.56 18.08
C GLY A 289 -14.44 -8.87 18.49
N ASP A 290 -13.65 -9.37 17.54
CA ASP A 290 -12.21 -9.62 17.72
C ASP A 290 -11.46 -8.28 17.87
N PRO A 291 -10.82 -8.02 19.04
CA PRO A 291 -10.06 -6.79 19.26
C PRO A 291 -8.93 -6.57 18.24
N LEU A 292 -8.29 -7.64 17.76
CA LEU A 292 -7.17 -7.54 16.82
C LEU A 292 -7.66 -7.13 15.43
N LEU A 293 -8.79 -7.69 14.98
CA LEU A 293 -9.45 -7.26 13.74
C LEU A 293 -9.96 -5.82 13.83
N ILE A 294 -10.48 -5.40 14.97
CA ILE A 294 -10.95 -4.03 15.15
C ILE A 294 -9.77 -3.05 15.10
N ILE A 295 -8.68 -3.35 15.82
CA ILE A 295 -7.48 -2.50 15.83
C ILE A 295 -6.81 -2.45 14.46
N SER A 296 -6.74 -3.56 13.72
CA SER A 296 -6.13 -3.58 12.37
C SER A 296 -6.84 -2.65 11.38
N LEU A 297 -8.14 -2.43 11.57
CA LEU A 297 -8.95 -1.57 10.72
C LEU A 297 -8.91 -0.09 11.11
N MET A 298 -8.41 0.24 12.30
CA MET A 298 -8.30 1.62 12.76
C MET A 298 -7.28 2.41 11.94
N THR A 299 -7.41 3.73 12.02
CA THR A 299 -6.41 4.69 11.57
C THR A 299 -5.63 5.26 12.75
N ASP A 300 -4.53 5.94 12.47
CA ASP A 300 -3.74 6.62 13.49
C ASP A 300 -4.56 7.73 14.16
N GLN A 301 -5.41 8.39 13.38
CA GLN A 301 -6.35 9.39 13.89
C GLN A 301 -7.36 8.78 14.87
N ASP A 302 -7.89 7.59 14.58
CA ASP A 302 -8.80 6.88 15.50
C ASP A 302 -8.10 6.58 16.82
N VAL A 303 -6.89 6.00 16.75
CA VAL A 303 -6.11 5.66 17.95
C VAL A 303 -5.79 6.90 18.78
N ASN A 304 -5.31 7.97 18.13
CA ASN A 304 -4.99 9.22 18.81
C ASN A 304 -6.24 9.88 19.41
N TYR A 305 -7.38 9.85 18.73
CA TYR A 305 -8.66 10.33 19.25
C TYR A 305 -9.08 9.57 20.50
N LEU A 306 -8.99 8.24 20.50
CA LEU A 306 -9.34 7.40 21.65
C LEU A 306 -8.42 7.64 22.85
N LEU A 307 -7.10 7.79 22.62
CA LEU A 307 -6.12 8.06 23.67
C LEU A 307 -6.31 9.43 24.35
N GLN A 308 -6.98 10.38 23.70
CA GLN A 308 -7.28 11.70 24.27
C GLN A 308 -8.54 11.71 25.15
N GLN A 309 -9.31 10.62 25.18
CA GLN A 309 -10.53 10.55 25.98
C GLN A 309 -10.20 10.28 27.45
N TYR A 310 -10.80 11.06 28.35
CA TYR A 310 -10.61 10.89 29.79
C TYR A 310 -11.14 9.54 30.29
N ALA A 311 -12.30 9.10 29.77
CA ALA A 311 -12.90 7.81 30.05
C ALA A 311 -13.51 7.23 28.78
N LEU A 312 -12.96 6.12 28.29
CA LEU A 312 -13.44 5.45 27.09
C LEU A 312 -14.85 4.87 27.30
N ASN A 313 -15.71 5.07 26.30
CA ASN A 313 -17.08 4.53 26.25
C ASN A 313 -17.41 4.11 24.81
N PHE A 314 -18.55 3.45 24.63
CA PHE A 314 -18.91 2.87 23.34
C PHE A 314 -19.15 3.93 22.24
N ASP A 315 -19.62 5.13 22.61
CA ASP A 315 -19.86 6.20 21.64
C ASP A 315 -18.57 6.77 21.05
N HIS A 316 -17.46 6.72 21.79
CA HIS A 316 -16.15 7.06 21.25
C HIS A 316 -15.74 6.10 20.12
N ILE A 317 -15.93 4.79 20.30
CA ILE A 317 -15.65 3.82 19.22
C ILE A 317 -16.56 4.05 18.02
N ARG A 318 -17.86 4.32 18.23
CA ARG A 318 -18.79 4.63 17.13
C ARG A 318 -18.37 5.85 16.29
N SER A 319 -17.62 6.77 16.90
CA SER A 319 -17.13 7.99 16.26
C SER A 319 -15.84 7.78 15.44
N THR A 320 -15.23 6.59 15.51
CA THR A 320 -14.05 6.22 14.72
C THR A 320 -14.43 5.67 13.35
N ALA A 321 -13.44 5.54 12.46
CA ALA A 321 -13.64 4.93 11.14
C ALA A 321 -14.10 3.45 11.19
N VAL A 322 -13.89 2.76 12.31
CA VAL A 322 -14.34 1.36 12.51
C VAL A 322 -15.75 1.27 13.12
N GLY A 323 -16.31 2.38 13.60
CA GLY A 323 -17.63 2.44 14.24
C GLY A 323 -18.75 1.82 13.41
N GLU A 324 -18.78 2.15 12.12
CA GLU A 324 -19.78 1.61 11.16
C GLU A 324 -19.47 0.19 10.66
N LEU A 325 -18.29 -0.36 10.97
CA LEU A 325 -17.89 -1.71 10.58
C LEU A 325 -18.19 -2.76 11.65
N ILE A 326 -18.15 -2.36 12.92
CA ILE A 326 -18.28 -3.26 14.08
C ILE A 326 -19.54 -4.14 13.98
N GLU A 327 -20.70 -3.54 13.69
CA GLU A 327 -21.95 -4.31 13.58
C GLU A 327 -21.93 -5.38 12.48
N VAL A 328 -21.08 -5.20 11.46
CA VAL A 328 -20.92 -6.15 10.36
C VAL A 328 -19.92 -7.25 10.70
N ILE A 329 -18.81 -6.90 11.36
CA ILE A 329 -17.68 -7.81 11.57
C ILE A 329 -17.75 -8.58 12.90
N LYS A 330 -18.54 -8.12 13.89
CA LYS A 330 -18.53 -8.66 15.27
C LYS A 330 -18.73 -10.18 15.37
N ASP A 331 -19.54 -10.75 14.48
CA ASP A 331 -19.88 -12.18 14.48
C ASP A 331 -19.10 -12.98 13.41
N LYS A 332 -18.20 -12.31 12.68
CA LYS A 332 -17.42 -12.91 11.59
C LYS A 332 -16.11 -13.48 12.11
N LYS A 333 -15.76 -14.67 11.63
CA LYS A 333 -14.44 -15.25 11.81
C LYS A 333 -13.61 -14.92 10.57
N ILE A 334 -12.76 -13.91 10.67
CA ILE A 334 -11.88 -13.45 9.59
C ILE A 334 -10.45 -13.62 10.09
N ASP A 335 -9.66 -14.46 9.42
CA ASP A 335 -8.23 -14.56 9.71
C ASP A 335 -7.50 -13.41 9.02
N CYS A 336 -6.93 -12.48 9.80
CA CYS A 336 -6.20 -11.34 9.26
C CYS A 336 -4.85 -11.72 8.63
N CYS A 337 -4.41 -12.97 8.80
CA CYS A 337 -3.12 -13.47 8.34
C CYS A 337 -3.24 -14.47 7.18
N ASP A 338 -4.46 -14.74 6.68
CA ASP A 338 -4.70 -15.64 5.55
C ASP A 338 -5.38 -14.89 4.41
N PRO A 339 -4.69 -14.63 3.29
CA PRO A 339 -5.25 -13.87 2.19
C PRO A 339 -6.35 -14.61 1.43
N ASP A 340 -6.53 -15.93 1.59
CA ASP A 340 -7.53 -16.74 0.86
C ASP A 340 -7.47 -16.54 -0.67
N LEU A 341 -6.31 -16.85 -1.26
CA LEU A 341 -6.04 -16.72 -2.71
C LEU A 341 -5.92 -18.05 -3.47
N ASP A 342 -6.13 -19.18 -2.80
CA ASP A 342 -6.02 -20.52 -3.41
C ASP A 342 -7.34 -20.92 -4.13
N TRP A 343 -7.84 -20.08 -5.05
CA TRP A 343 -9.06 -20.30 -5.83
C TRP A 343 -8.90 -20.15 -7.35
#